data_AF-A0A1W1CBK9-F1
#
_entry.id   AF-A0A1W1CBK9-F1
#
_cell.length_a   1.000
_cell.length_b   1.000
_cell.length_c   1.000
_cell.angle_alpha   90.00
_cell.angle_beta   90.00
_cell.angle_gamma   90.00
#
_symmetry.space_group_name_H-M   'P 1'
#
loop_
_entity.id
_entity.type
_entity.pdbx_description
1 polymer ?
#
loop_
_entity_poly.entity_id
_entity_poly.type
_entity_poly.pdbx_seq_one_letter_code
_entity_poly.pdbx_strand_id
1 'polypeptide(L)'
;MIFGLIVAVLGEFLFALAFGMYTYRLENLPIYVPFGHSMAYVSVYYLVKEPLVKQHKKVIENILYILMILYSTFWFLFANDTLGFICMLMILVLFKRFPHTKLFFLLMYFVIVYLELIGTYYECWVWPNIWFDKITFISSANPPSGISVFYFGFDLACLWLYKYYDTKRWKRMKLFRSARLKRV
;
A
#
# COMPACT_ATOMS: atom_id res chain seq x y z
N MET A 1 -5.99 -11.82 8.70
CA MET A 1 -5.28 -12.57 7.65
C MET A 1 -6.23 -13.11 6.59
N ILE A 2 -7.28 -13.88 6.93
CA ILE A 2 -8.24 -14.40 5.94
C ILE A 2 -8.88 -13.28 5.09
N PHE A 3 -9.38 -12.20 5.71
CA PHE A 3 -9.92 -11.06 4.96
C PHE A 3 -8.88 -10.40 4.04
N GLY A 4 -7.61 -10.34 4.48
CA GLY A 4 -6.52 -9.80 3.66
C GLY A 4 -6.26 -10.65 2.42
N LEU A 5 -6.29 -11.98 2.56
CA LEU A 5 -6.17 -12.90 1.43
C LEU A 5 -7.33 -12.71 0.43
N ILE A 6 -8.56 -12.62 0.93
CA ILE A 6 -9.75 -12.42 0.08
C ILE A 6 -9.64 -11.09 -0.68
N VAL A 7 -9.31 -10.01 0.02
CA VAL A 7 -9.15 -8.68 -0.60
C VAL A 7 -7.99 -8.69 -1.59
N ALA A 8 -6.89 -9.41 -1.31
CA ALA A 8 -5.75 -9.50 -2.21
C ALA A 8 -6.14 -10.25 -3.49
N VAL A 9 -6.77 -11.42 -3.39
CA VAL A 9 -7.25 -12.18 -4.56
C VAL A 9 -8.20 -11.34 -5.41
N LEU A 10 -9.19 -10.68 -4.77
CA LEU A 10 -10.15 -9.84 -5.48
C LEU A 10 -9.48 -8.62 -6.11
N GLY A 11 -8.58 -7.95 -5.38
CA GLY A 11 -7.83 -6.80 -5.85
C GLY A 11 -6.98 -7.16 -7.06
N GLU A 12 -6.21 -8.22 -6.97
CA GLU A 12 -5.37 -8.74 -8.05
C GLU A 12 -6.18 -9.12 -9.29
N PHE A 13 -7.31 -9.82 -9.10
CA PHE A 13 -8.22 -10.12 -10.20
C PHE A 13 -8.76 -8.84 -10.86
N LEU A 14 -9.13 -7.84 -10.07
CA LEU A 14 -9.65 -6.57 -10.59
C LEU A 14 -8.56 -5.75 -11.29
N PHE A 15 -7.40 -5.57 -10.67
CA PHE A 15 -6.34 -4.71 -11.20
C PHE A 15 -5.59 -5.37 -12.34
N ALA A 16 -5.15 -6.62 -12.20
CA ALA A 16 -4.38 -7.30 -13.24
C ALA A 16 -5.28 -7.82 -14.37
N LEU A 17 -6.31 -8.61 -14.06
CA LEU A 17 -7.10 -9.30 -15.10
C LEU A 17 -8.26 -8.46 -15.65
N ALA A 18 -8.98 -7.73 -14.80
CA ALA A 18 -10.15 -6.97 -15.27
C ALA A 18 -9.77 -5.61 -15.86
N PHE A 19 -8.84 -4.89 -15.21
CA PHE A 19 -8.42 -3.55 -15.65
C PHE A 19 -7.15 -3.54 -16.49
N GLY A 20 -6.35 -4.61 -16.50
CA GLY A 20 -5.10 -4.65 -17.27
C GLY A 20 -4.08 -3.62 -16.75
N MET A 21 -4.02 -3.42 -15.43
CA MET A 21 -3.15 -2.41 -14.83
C MET A 21 -1.68 -2.76 -14.94
N TYR A 22 -1.37 -4.06 -14.91
CA TYR A 22 -0.06 -4.66 -15.14
C TYR A 22 -0.28 -6.11 -15.55
N THR A 23 0.71 -6.70 -16.21
CA THR A 23 0.61 -8.06 -16.75
C THR A 23 1.64 -8.95 -16.07
N TYR A 24 1.19 -10.09 -15.54
CA TYR A 24 2.08 -11.13 -15.04
C TYR A 24 2.72 -11.91 -16.19
N ARG A 25 3.94 -12.39 -15.97
CA ARG A 25 4.72 -13.14 -16.98
C ARG A 25 3.97 -14.29 -17.65
N LEU A 26 3.15 -15.01 -16.89
CA LEU A 26 2.40 -16.17 -17.34
C LEU A 26 0.92 -15.84 -17.62
N GLU A 27 0.56 -14.55 -17.67
CA GLU A 27 -0.80 -14.03 -17.88
C GLU A 27 -1.85 -14.54 -16.87
N ASN A 28 -1.43 -15.29 -15.86
CA ASN A 28 -2.24 -15.78 -14.78
C ASN A 28 -1.81 -15.15 -13.47
N LEU A 29 -2.74 -15.10 -12.50
CA LEU A 29 -2.44 -14.60 -11.16
C LEU A 29 -1.60 -15.65 -10.41
N PRO A 30 -0.33 -15.37 -10.06
CA PRO A 30 0.47 -16.32 -9.32
C PRO A 30 -0.06 -16.49 -7.90
N ILE A 31 -0.22 -17.73 -7.46
CA ILE A 31 -0.82 -18.03 -6.15
C ILE A 31 -0.07 -17.38 -4.98
N TYR A 32 1.25 -17.20 -5.11
CA TYR A 32 2.07 -16.58 -4.06
C TYR A 32 1.80 -15.09 -3.87
N VAL A 33 1.22 -14.39 -4.85
CA VAL A 33 1.01 -12.93 -4.80
C VAL A 33 -0.03 -12.55 -3.71
N PRO A 34 -1.23 -13.15 -3.66
CA PRO A 34 -2.17 -12.88 -2.56
C PRO A 34 -1.61 -13.16 -1.16
N PHE A 35 -0.80 -14.22 -1.03
CA PHE A 35 -0.10 -14.51 0.23
C PHE A 35 0.97 -13.46 0.52
N GLY A 36 1.72 -13.02 -0.50
CA GLY A 36 2.71 -11.97 -0.43
C GLY A 36 2.13 -10.66 0.12
N HIS A 37 0.96 -10.24 -0.35
CA HIS A 37 0.25 -9.06 0.18
C HIS A 37 -0.02 -9.18 1.68
N SER A 38 -0.52 -10.34 2.11
CA SER A 38 -0.80 -10.60 3.52
C SER A 38 0.50 -10.65 4.36
N MET A 39 1.58 -11.22 3.82
CA MET A 39 2.88 -11.28 4.46
C MET A 39 3.51 -9.90 4.59
N ALA A 40 3.53 -9.08 3.53
CA ALA A 40 4.05 -7.72 3.55
C ALA A 40 3.35 -6.88 4.62
N TYR A 41 2.02 -6.99 4.71
CA TYR A 41 1.24 -6.32 5.75
C TYR A 41 1.65 -6.75 7.16
N VAL A 42 1.78 -8.07 7.40
CA VAL A 42 2.19 -8.59 8.70
C VAL A 42 3.61 -8.16 9.05
N SER A 43 4.55 -8.20 8.09
CA SER A 43 5.93 -7.76 8.27
C SER A 43 5.98 -6.30 8.71
N VAL A 44 5.27 -5.41 8.02
CA VAL A 44 5.19 -3.99 8.38
C VAL A 44 4.53 -3.80 9.75
N TYR A 45 3.48 -4.59 10.05
CA TYR A 45 2.80 -4.55 11.34
C TYR A 45 3.72 -4.90 12.51
N TYR A 46 4.58 -5.92 12.37
CA TYR A 46 5.58 -6.26 13.37
C TYR A 46 6.69 -5.21 13.43
N LEU A 47 7.17 -4.72 12.28
CA LEU A 47 8.21 -3.71 12.19
C LEU A 47 7.83 -2.41 12.93
N VAL A 48 6.59 -1.94 12.77
CA VAL A 48 6.07 -0.78 13.50
C VAL A 48 6.04 -1.00 15.02
N LYS A 49 5.97 -2.26 15.47
CA LYS A 49 5.94 -2.61 16.89
C LYS A 49 7.30 -2.76 17.53
N GLU A 50 8.37 -2.83 16.74
CA GLU A 50 9.73 -3.00 17.24
C GLU A 50 10.12 -1.87 18.22
N PRO A 51 10.78 -2.19 19.36
CA PRO A 51 11.13 -1.20 20.37
C PRO A 51 11.94 -0.03 19.82
N LEU A 52 12.93 -0.32 18.97
CA LEU A 52 13.78 0.70 18.35
C LEU A 52 12.99 1.65 17.45
N VAL A 53 12.04 1.09 16.67
CA VAL A 53 11.18 1.86 15.76
C VAL A 53 10.23 2.75 16.56
N LYS A 54 9.68 2.25 17.67
CA LYS A 54 8.82 3.04 18.57
C LYS A 54 9.59 4.17 19.24
N GLN A 55 10.79 3.91 19.74
CA GLN A 55 11.62 4.89 20.42
C GLN A 55 12.00 6.04 19.47
N HIS A 56 12.35 5.74 18.22
CA HIS A 56 12.79 6.72 17.23
C HIS A 56 11.72 7.10 16.21
N LYS A 57 10.43 6.86 16.53
CA LYS A 57 9.31 6.97 15.59
C LYS A 57 9.33 8.27 14.77
N LYS A 58 9.47 9.43 15.42
CA LYS A 58 9.41 10.73 14.74
C LYS A 58 10.57 10.92 13.76
N VAL A 59 11.77 10.48 14.14
CA VAL A 59 12.97 10.59 13.30
C VAL A 59 12.82 9.70 12.09
N ILE A 60 12.43 8.43 12.29
CA ILE A 60 12.18 7.47 11.22
C ILE A 60 11.09 7.98 10.28
N GLU A 61 9.96 8.45 10.82
CA GLU A 61 8.85 8.98 10.04
C GLU A 61 9.29 10.16 9.15
N ASN A 62 10.07 11.10 9.69
CA ASN A 62 10.57 12.24 8.93
C ASN A 62 11.54 11.83 7.82
N ILE A 63 12.49 10.94 8.12
CA ILE A 63 13.46 10.44 7.13
C ILE A 63 12.73 9.73 6.00
N LEU A 64 11.87 8.77 6.32
CA LEU A 64 11.12 8.00 5.33
C LEU A 64 10.20 8.89 4.49
N TYR A 65 9.58 9.89 5.11
CA TYR A 65 8.73 10.85 4.41
C TYR A 65 9.51 11.68 3.38
N ILE A 66 10.68 12.20 3.75
CA ILE A 66 11.56 12.94 2.83
C ILE A 66 12.03 12.01 1.70
N LEU A 67 12.48 10.81 2.03
CA LEU A 67 12.94 9.82 1.04
C LEU A 67 11.84 9.44 0.06
N MET A 68 10.59 9.30 0.51
CA MET A 68 9.45 9.00 -0.34
C MET A 68 9.22 10.10 -1.39
N ILE A 69 9.23 11.36 -0.95
CA ILE A 69 9.06 12.52 -1.85
C ILE A 69 10.21 12.60 -2.84
N LEU A 70 11.46 12.48 -2.36
CA LEU A 70 12.64 12.53 -3.22
C LEU A 70 12.61 11.41 -4.26
N TYR A 71 12.30 10.18 -3.85
CA TYR A 71 12.22 9.04 -4.74
C TYR A 71 11.13 9.23 -5.80
N SER A 72 9.89 9.54 -5.41
CA SER A 72 8.79 9.73 -6.38
C SER A 72 9.06 10.91 -7.33
N THR A 73 9.65 11.99 -6.82
CA THR A 73 10.01 13.16 -7.66
C THR A 73 11.14 12.82 -8.64
N PHE A 74 12.13 12.03 -8.20
CA PHE A 74 13.20 11.57 -9.07
C PHE A 74 12.66 10.71 -10.23
N TRP A 75 11.80 9.73 -9.94
CA TRP A 75 11.17 8.91 -10.97
C TRP A 75 10.25 9.71 -11.89
N PHE A 76 9.54 10.71 -11.36
CA PHE A 76 8.77 11.64 -12.18
C PHE A 76 9.63 12.39 -13.19
N LEU A 77 10.78 12.95 -12.77
CA LEU A 77 11.64 13.76 -13.61
C LEU A 77 12.45 12.96 -14.63
N PHE A 78 12.93 11.77 -14.26
CA PHE A 78 13.85 11.00 -15.11
C PHE A 78 13.16 9.87 -15.89
N ALA A 79 12.03 9.36 -15.41
CA ALA A 79 11.30 8.25 -16.04
C ALA A 79 9.89 8.64 -16.50
N ASN A 80 9.53 9.93 -16.45
CA ASN A 80 8.18 10.43 -16.76
C ASN A 80 7.07 9.69 -15.99
N ASP A 81 7.35 9.28 -14.74
CA ASP A 81 6.40 8.52 -13.90
C ASP A 81 5.29 9.42 -13.32
N THR A 82 4.36 9.82 -14.18
CA THR A 82 3.25 10.70 -13.80
C THR A 82 2.27 9.98 -12.88
N LEU A 83 1.98 8.70 -13.16
CA LEU A 83 1.11 7.87 -12.34
C LEU A 83 1.66 7.73 -10.92
N GLY A 84 2.93 7.32 -10.77
CA GLY A 84 3.54 7.17 -9.45
C GLY A 84 3.59 8.50 -8.69
N PHE A 85 3.86 9.62 -9.36
CA PHE A 85 3.83 10.94 -8.74
C PHE A 85 2.44 11.33 -8.23
N ILE A 86 1.38 11.10 -9.03
CA ILE A 86 -0.01 11.34 -8.61
C ILE A 86 -0.36 10.48 -7.39
N CYS A 87 0.03 9.20 -7.39
CA CYS A 87 -0.18 8.32 -6.26
C CYS A 87 0.56 8.81 -5.00
N MET A 88 1.79 9.32 -5.13
CA MET A 88 2.52 9.95 -4.03
C MET A 88 1.78 11.17 -3.47
N LEU A 89 1.26 12.06 -4.32
CA LEU A 89 0.45 13.20 -3.89
C LEU A 89 -0.80 12.76 -3.11
N MET A 90 -1.45 11.68 -3.56
CA MET A 90 -2.58 11.08 -2.84
C MET A 90 -2.17 10.56 -1.46
N ILE A 91 -1.01 9.93 -1.33
CA ILE A 91 -0.43 9.52 -0.03
C ILE A 91 -0.24 10.74 0.88
N LEU A 92 0.26 11.86 0.36
CA LEU A 92 0.43 13.09 1.15
C LEU A 92 -0.90 13.63 1.69
N VAL A 93 -1.95 13.61 0.87
CA VAL A 93 -3.32 13.99 1.29
C VAL A 93 -3.83 13.04 2.37
N LEU A 94 -3.61 11.73 2.21
CA LEU A 94 -4.00 10.73 3.21
C LEU A 94 -3.27 10.92 4.53
N PHE A 95 -2.00 11.31 4.53
CA PHE A 95 -1.24 11.61 5.74
C PHE A 95 -1.73 12.85 6.48
N LYS A 96 -2.23 13.87 5.77
CA LYS A 96 -2.90 15.02 6.39
C LYS A 96 -4.20 14.61 7.08
N ARG A 97 -4.97 13.70 6.46
CA ARG A 97 -6.27 13.22 6.99
C ARG A 97 -6.12 12.21 8.13
N PHE A 98 -5.09 11.35 8.06
CA PHE A 98 -4.87 10.25 9.00
C PHE A 98 -3.42 10.26 9.51
N PRO A 99 -3.03 11.26 10.32
CA PRO A 99 -1.65 11.40 10.77
C PRO A 99 -1.17 10.24 11.64
N HIS A 100 -2.07 9.55 12.34
CA HIS A 100 -1.72 8.44 13.23
C HIS A 100 -1.22 7.18 12.50
N THR A 101 -1.55 7.02 11.21
CA THR A 101 -1.17 5.85 10.42
C THR A 101 0.11 6.08 9.60
N LYS A 102 0.71 7.28 9.67
CA LYS A 102 1.80 7.70 8.79
C LYS A 102 2.99 6.72 8.78
N LEU A 103 3.54 6.40 9.94
CA LEU A 103 4.68 5.48 10.04
C LEU A 103 4.41 4.12 9.38
N PHE A 104 3.23 3.53 9.61
CA PHE A 104 2.88 2.23 9.06
C PHE A 104 2.90 2.26 7.53
N PHE A 105 2.26 3.28 6.95
CA PHE A 105 2.18 3.38 5.50
C PHE A 105 3.46 3.88 4.83
N LEU A 106 4.30 4.64 5.52
CA LEU A 106 5.65 4.94 5.04
C LEU A 106 6.50 3.67 4.96
N LEU A 107 6.47 2.83 5.99
CA LEU A 107 7.18 1.55 5.96
C LEU A 107 6.61 0.63 4.88
N MET A 108 5.28 0.58 4.75
CA MET A 108 4.62 -0.14 3.66
C MET A 108 5.10 0.36 2.30
N TYR A 109 5.15 1.68 2.07
CA TYR A 109 5.64 2.27 0.83
C TYR A 109 7.00 1.71 0.42
N PHE A 110 7.98 1.70 1.32
CA PHE A 110 9.32 1.20 1.00
C PHE A 110 9.38 -0.32 0.82
N VAL A 111 8.58 -1.08 1.57
CA VAL A 111 8.46 -2.53 1.35
C VAL A 111 7.89 -2.82 -0.04
N ILE A 112 6.88 -2.06 -0.47
CA ILE A 112 6.28 -2.23 -1.79
C ILE A 112 7.22 -1.77 -2.90
N VAL A 113 7.87 -0.62 -2.76
CA VAL A 113 8.90 -0.18 -3.72
C VAL A 113 9.97 -1.26 -3.91
N TYR A 114 10.45 -1.86 -2.81
CA TYR A 114 11.42 -2.94 -2.88
C TYR A 114 10.89 -4.17 -3.64
N LEU A 115 9.66 -4.60 -3.34
CA LEU A 115 9.03 -5.75 -4.01
C LEU A 115 8.75 -5.48 -5.49
N GLU A 116 8.29 -4.27 -5.83
CA GLU A 116 8.02 -3.85 -7.20
C GLU A 116 9.31 -3.81 -8.02
N LEU A 117 10.38 -3.20 -7.50
CA LEU A 117 11.67 -3.17 -8.20
C LEU A 117 12.22 -4.58 -8.45
N ILE A 118 12.07 -5.50 -7.49
CA ILE A 118 12.49 -6.89 -7.67
C ILE A 118 11.58 -7.61 -8.67
N GLY A 119 10.27 -7.44 -8.54
CA GLY A 119 9.30 -8.10 -9.40
C GLY A 119 9.44 -7.70 -10.85
N THR A 120 9.64 -6.40 -11.13
CA THR A 120 9.87 -5.92 -12.49
C THR A 120 11.26 -6.27 -13.00
N TYR A 121 12.29 -6.27 -12.15
CA TYR A 121 13.65 -6.68 -12.53
C TYR A 121 13.72 -8.15 -12.98
N TYR A 122 13.02 -9.06 -12.30
CA TYR A 122 12.91 -10.47 -12.68
C TYR A 122 11.80 -10.75 -13.70
N GLU A 123 11.16 -9.71 -14.24
CA GLU A 123 10.06 -9.80 -15.21
C GLU A 123 8.90 -10.67 -14.70
N CYS A 124 8.67 -10.70 -13.39
CA CYS A 124 7.52 -11.38 -12.80
C CYS A 124 6.22 -10.70 -13.21
N TRP A 125 6.23 -9.37 -13.28
CA TRP A 125 5.17 -8.54 -13.84
C TRP A 125 5.75 -7.29 -14.50
N VAL A 126 4.98 -6.73 -15.42
CA VAL A 126 5.35 -5.52 -16.17
C VAL A 126 4.19 -4.53 -16.12
N TRP A 127 4.53 -3.28 -15.81
CA TRP A 127 3.61 -2.16 -15.88
C TRP A 127 3.63 -1.52 -17.28
N PRO A 128 2.47 -1.18 -17.85
CA PRO A 128 2.40 -0.45 -19.11
C PRO A 128 2.95 0.96 -18.97
N ASN A 129 3.47 1.51 -20.07
CA ASN A 129 4.05 2.87 -20.10
C ASN A 129 3.00 3.98 -19.99
N ILE A 130 1.73 3.65 -20.20
CA ILE A 130 0.58 4.56 -20.07
C ILE A 130 -0.47 3.90 -19.19
N TRP A 131 -1.20 4.71 -18.43
CA TRP A 131 -2.11 4.17 -17.43
C TRP A 131 -3.22 3.30 -18.05
N PHE A 132 -3.26 2.03 -17.64
CA PHE A 132 -4.17 0.96 -18.11
C PHE A 132 -4.11 0.70 -19.62
N ASP A 133 -3.03 1.10 -20.31
CA ASP A 133 -2.95 1.07 -21.79
C ASP A 133 -4.11 1.81 -22.49
N LYS A 134 -4.76 2.74 -21.78
CA LYS A 134 -5.97 3.45 -22.25
C LYS A 134 -5.85 4.95 -22.09
N ILE A 135 -5.20 5.40 -21.02
CA ILE A 135 -5.12 6.82 -20.65
C ILE A 135 -3.76 7.35 -21.11
N THR A 136 -3.70 7.80 -22.37
CA THR A 136 -2.45 8.23 -23.03
C THR A 136 -1.80 9.47 -22.41
N PHE A 137 -2.56 10.27 -21.66
CA PHE A 137 -2.03 11.48 -21.01
C PHE A 137 -1.37 11.22 -19.65
N ILE A 138 -1.47 10.01 -19.10
CA ILE A 138 -0.83 9.64 -17.82
C ILE A 138 0.23 8.58 -18.11
N SER A 139 1.48 9.02 -18.18
CA SER A 139 2.65 8.16 -18.30
C SER A 139 2.91 7.44 -16.97
N SER A 140 3.39 6.21 -17.07
CA SER A 140 3.65 5.31 -15.94
C SER A 140 5.03 4.67 -16.13
N ALA A 141 5.84 4.65 -15.07
CA ALA A 141 7.09 3.89 -15.08
C ALA A 141 6.85 2.40 -14.80
N ASN A 142 7.89 1.58 -15.02
CA ASN A 142 7.91 0.16 -14.69
C ASN A 142 8.97 -0.12 -13.59
N PRO A 143 8.63 -0.03 -12.30
CA PRO A 143 7.30 0.13 -11.71
C PRO A 143 6.94 1.61 -11.40
N PRO A 144 5.64 1.93 -11.18
CA PRO A 144 5.22 3.25 -10.72
C PRO A 144 5.66 3.48 -9.27
N SER A 145 6.38 4.57 -9.03
CA SER A 145 7.03 4.88 -7.76
C SER A 145 6.08 5.01 -6.57
N GLY A 146 4.82 5.43 -6.80
CA GLY A 146 3.82 5.69 -5.78
C GLY A 146 2.74 4.62 -5.61
N ILE A 147 2.84 3.47 -6.28
CA ILE A 147 1.75 2.48 -6.37
C ILE A 147 1.30 1.92 -5.02
N SER A 148 2.15 2.02 -3.98
CA SER A 148 1.82 1.58 -2.62
C SER A 148 0.56 2.24 -2.05
N VAL A 149 0.05 3.32 -2.64
CA VAL A 149 -1.20 3.95 -2.21
C VAL A 149 -2.39 2.97 -2.24
N PHE A 150 -2.39 1.99 -3.14
CA PHE A 150 -3.44 0.97 -3.20
C PHE A 150 -3.48 0.10 -1.93
N TYR A 151 -2.37 0.00 -1.20
CA TYR A 151 -2.34 -0.70 0.10
C TYR A 151 -3.08 0.05 1.21
N PHE A 152 -3.30 1.36 1.08
CA PHE A 152 -4.27 2.06 1.95
C PHE A 152 -5.70 1.61 1.67
N GLY A 153 -6.06 1.49 0.38
CA GLY A 153 -7.35 0.95 -0.03
C GLY A 153 -7.55 -0.47 0.47
N PHE A 154 -6.52 -1.30 0.36
CA PHE A 154 -6.47 -2.66 0.90
C PHE A 154 -6.75 -2.70 2.41
N ASP A 155 -6.09 -1.86 3.21
CA ASP A 155 -6.30 -1.79 4.66
C ASP A 155 -7.74 -1.35 5.00
N LEU A 156 -8.26 -0.34 4.30
CA LEU A 156 -9.64 0.13 4.47
C LEU A 156 -10.66 -0.95 4.09
N ALA A 157 -10.44 -1.69 3.00
CA ALA A 157 -11.30 -2.78 2.57
C ALA A 157 -11.30 -3.92 3.61
N CYS A 158 -10.12 -4.31 4.11
CA CYS A 158 -10.01 -5.30 5.18
C CYS A 158 -10.76 -4.86 6.45
N LEU A 159 -10.60 -3.61 6.85
CA LEU A 159 -11.29 -3.05 8.01
C LEU A 159 -12.81 -2.99 7.79
N TRP A 160 -13.26 -2.69 6.58
CA TRP A 160 -14.67 -2.65 6.22
C TRP A 160 -15.30 -4.06 6.27
N LEU A 161 -14.66 -5.06 5.67
CA LEU A 161 -15.11 -6.46 5.75
C LEU A 161 -15.15 -6.96 7.19
N TYR A 162 -14.14 -6.63 8.00
CA TYR A 162 -14.11 -6.99 9.42
C TYR A 162 -15.30 -6.38 10.19
N LYS A 163 -15.61 -5.10 9.95
CA LYS A 163 -16.76 -4.43 10.59
C LYS A 163 -18.09 -5.07 10.19
N TYR A 164 -18.21 -5.47 8.93
CA TYR A 164 -19.42 -6.10 8.41
C TYR A 164 -19.61 -7.49 9.00
N TYR A 165 -18.54 -8.31 9.04
CA TYR A 165 -18.60 -9.68 9.53
C TYR A 165 -18.84 -9.76 11.05
N ASP A 166 -18.11 -8.97 11.86
CA ASP A 166 -18.15 -9.07 13.33
C ASP A 166 -18.63 -7.76 13.99
N THR A 167 -19.87 -7.38 13.67
CA THR A 167 -20.50 -6.16 14.22
C THR A 167 -20.56 -6.17 15.75
N LYS A 168 -20.73 -7.34 16.38
CA LYS A 168 -20.80 -7.49 17.84
C LYS A 168 -19.45 -7.19 18.50
N ARG A 169 -18.34 -7.79 18.03
CA ARG A 169 -17.01 -7.48 18.58
C ARG A 169 -16.58 -6.06 18.26
N TRP A 170 -16.93 -5.52 17.10
CA TRP A 170 -16.69 -4.12 16.76
C TRP A 170 -17.38 -3.15 17.73
N LYS A 171 -18.66 -3.37 18.03
CA LYS A 171 -19.41 -2.59 19.05
C LYS A 171 -18.75 -2.69 20.42
N ARG A 172 -18.34 -3.90 20.83
CA ARG A 172 -17.66 -4.14 22.11
C ARG A 172 -16.33 -3.37 22.22
N MET A 173 -15.51 -3.39 21.17
CA MET A 173 -14.25 -2.65 21.12
C MET A 173 -14.47 -1.13 21.25
N LYS A 174 -15.49 -0.58 20.56
CA LYS A 174 -15.86 0.83 20.69
C LYS A 174 -16.26 1.19 22.12
N LEU A 175 -17.06 0.35 22.77
CA LEU A 175 -17.45 0.54 24.16
C LEU A 175 -16.23 0.59 25.09
N PHE A 176 -15.30 -0.36 24.96
CA PHE A 176 -14.05 -0.35 25.75
C PHE A 176 -13.19 0.89 25.51
N ARG A 177 -13.06 1.35 24.25
CA ARG A 177 -12.34 2.60 23.96
C ARG A 177 -13.01 3.81 24.61
N SER A 178 -14.33 3.91 24.53
CA SER A 178 -15.07 5.02 25.16
C SER A 178 -14.95 5.02 26.68
N ALA A 179 -14.99 3.83 27.31
CA ALA A 179 -14.82 3.70 28.76
C ALA A 179 -13.42 4.09 29.22
N ARG A 180 -12.38 3.76 28.43
CA ARG A 180 -10.99 4.12 28.75
C ARG A 180 -10.73 5.63 28.61
N LEU A 181 -11.35 6.28 27.62
CA LEU A 181 -11.24 7.74 27.43
C LEU A 181 -11.97 8.53 28.53
N LYS A 182 -12.99 7.96 29.17
CA LYS A 182 -13.71 8.58 30.30
C LYS A 182 -12.99 8.43 31.66
N ARG A 183 -11.96 7.59 31.73
CA ARG A 183 -11.16 7.37 32.96
C ARG A 183 -9.88 8.21 33.01
N VAL A 184 -9.61 8.98 31.96
CA VAL A 184 -8.50 9.95 31.85
C VAL A 184 -9.13 11.33 31.91
#